data_AF-A0A4Y9VS14-F1
#
_entry.id   AF-A0A4Y9VS14-F1
#
_cell.length_a   1.000
_cell.length_b   1.000
_cell.length_c   1.000
_cell.angle_alpha   90.00
_cell.angle_beta   90.00
_cell.angle_gamma   90.00
#
_symmetry.space_group_name_H-M   'P 1'
#
loop_
_entity.id
_entity.type
_entity.pdbx_description
1 polymer ?
#
loop_
_entity_poly.entity_id
_entity_poly.type
_entity_poly.pdbx_seq_one_letter_code
_entity_poly.pdbx_strand_id
1 'polypeptide(L)' 'MSLNQAQQKTTTISAYKNRDLSENILRAVEELKLGSGYGSVEIILHEGRVTQIEKREKIRLPND' A
#
# COMPACT_ATOMS: atom_id res chain seq x y z
N MET A 1 -10.28 -21.74 34.82
CA MET A 1 -10.56 -20.58 33.97
C MET A 1 -9.24 -20.01 33.48
N SER A 2 -8.90 -20.12 32.19
CA SER A 2 -7.94 -19.23 31.50
C SER A 2 -7.78 -19.66 30.03
N LEU A 3 -8.60 -19.08 29.15
CA LEU A 3 -8.48 -19.17 27.69
C LEU A 3 -8.68 -17.77 27.08
N ASN A 4 -7.83 -16.79 27.43
CA ASN A 4 -7.97 -15.42 26.89
C ASN A 4 -6.64 -14.76 26.47
N GLN A 5 -5.48 -15.35 26.76
CA GLN A 5 -4.20 -14.71 26.44
C GLN A 5 -3.77 -14.91 24.98
N ALA A 6 -4.14 -16.02 24.34
CA ALA A 6 -3.80 -16.29 22.94
C ALA A 6 -4.64 -15.49 21.93
N GLN A 7 -5.92 -15.20 22.25
CA GLN A 7 -6.80 -14.43 21.36
C GLN A 7 -6.47 -12.93 21.35
N GLN A 8 -6.01 -12.36 22.47
CA GLN A 8 -5.67 -10.93 22.54
C GLN A 8 -4.39 -10.57 21.76
N LYS A 9 -3.43 -11.51 21.66
CA LYS A 9 -2.16 -11.33 20.95
C LYS A 9 -2.32 -11.34 19.41
N THR A 10 -3.31 -12.08 18.90
CA THR A 10 -3.57 -12.16 17.45
C THR A 10 -4.21 -10.88 16.91
N THR A 11 -5.12 -10.28 17.67
CA THR A 11 -5.83 -9.05 17.26
C THR A 11 -4.88 -7.86 17.11
N THR A 12 -3.96 -7.68 18.05
CA THR A 12 -3.00 -6.56 18.02
C THR A 12 -2.03 -6.67 16.84
N ILE A 13 -1.46 -7.85 16.58
CA ILE A 13 -0.56 -8.07 15.43
C ILE A 13 -1.29 -7.82 14.09
N SER A 14 -2.56 -8.19 13.97
CA SER A 14 -3.35 -7.95 12.75
C SER A 14 -3.64 -6.46 12.47
N ALA A 15 -3.77 -5.65 13.52
CA ALA A 15 -4.04 -4.22 13.42
C ALA A 15 -2.80 -3.44 12.98
N TYR A 16 -1.62 -3.75 13.54
CA TYR A 16 -0.34 -3.14 13.10
C TYR A 16 -0.08 -3.40 11.61
N LYS A 17 -0.32 -4.65 11.17
CA LYS A 17 -0.17 -5.06 9.78
C LYS A 17 -1.09 -4.31 8.80
N ASN A 18 -2.34 -4.08 9.21
CA ASN A 18 -3.29 -3.30 8.42
C ASN A 18 -2.89 -1.83 8.35
N ARG A 19 -2.33 -1.30 9.44
CA ARG A 19 -1.82 0.07 9.46
C ARG A 19 -0.68 0.24 8.46
N ASP A 20 0.28 -0.68 8.45
CA ASP A 20 1.39 -0.69 7.48
C ASP A 20 0.88 -0.76 6.03
N LEU A 21 -0.16 -1.56 5.76
CA LEU A 21 -0.79 -1.61 4.43
C LEU A 21 -1.39 -0.26 4.03
N SER A 22 -2.20 0.34 4.91
CA SER A 22 -2.85 1.62 4.63
C SER A 22 -1.84 2.75 4.42
N GLU A 23 -0.76 2.78 5.21
CA GLU A 23 0.32 3.77 5.08
C GLU A 23 1.06 3.62 3.73
N ASN A 24 1.32 2.40 3.28
CA ASN A 24 1.96 2.14 1.99
C ASN A 24 1.09 2.57 0.80
N ILE A 25 -0.23 2.32 0.87
CA ILE A 25 -1.17 2.77 -0.17
C ILE A 25 -1.25 4.31 -0.18
N LEU A 26 -1.37 4.93 1.00
CA LEU A 26 -1.39 6.39 1.13
C LEU A 26 -0.12 7.02 0.54
N ARG A 27 1.07 6.48 0.87
CA ARG A 27 2.34 6.96 0.31
C ARG A 27 2.36 6.90 -1.22
N ALA A 28 1.92 5.79 -1.82
CA ALA A 28 1.87 5.65 -3.28
C ALA A 28 0.92 6.67 -3.94
N VAL A 29 -0.24 6.92 -3.31
CA VAL A 29 -1.19 7.95 -3.77
C VAL A 29 -0.61 9.36 -3.62
N GLU A 30 0.17 9.61 -2.58
CA GLU A 30 0.78 10.91 -2.31
C GLU A 30 1.93 11.21 -3.28
N GLU A 31 2.78 10.20 -3.57
CA GLU A 31 3.79 10.26 -4.64
C GLU A 31 3.14 10.62 -6.00
N LEU A 32 2.01 9.99 -6.32
CA LEU A 32 1.24 10.32 -7.54
C LEU A 32 0.77 11.78 -7.57
N LYS A 33 0.21 12.29 -6.46
CA LYS A 33 -0.32 13.67 -6.37
C LYS A 33 0.75 14.74 -6.46
N LEU A 34 1.90 14.53 -5.83
CA LEU A 34 2.97 15.52 -5.75
C LEU A 34 3.86 15.56 -7.01
N GLY A 35 3.55 14.73 -8.01
CA GLY A 35 4.28 14.70 -9.28
C GLY A 35 5.44 13.71 -9.25
N SER A 36 5.11 12.42 -9.18
CA SER A 36 6.09 11.33 -9.20
C SER A 36 6.84 11.13 -10.52
N GLY A 37 6.45 11.82 -11.60
CA GLY A 37 6.90 11.50 -12.97
C GLY A 37 6.15 10.32 -13.61
N TYR A 38 5.36 9.57 -12.83
CA TYR A 38 4.52 8.49 -13.32
C TYR A 38 3.12 8.97 -13.74
N GLY A 39 2.61 8.42 -14.84
CA GLY A 39 1.25 8.66 -15.33
C GLY A 39 0.22 7.73 -14.71
N SER A 40 0.65 6.57 -14.21
CA SER A 40 -0.18 5.67 -13.42
C SER A 40 0.68 4.83 -12.46
N VAL A 41 0.07 4.42 -11.35
CA VAL A 41 0.62 3.43 -10.43
C VAL A 41 -0.48 2.41 -10.16
N GLU A 42 -0.13 1.12 -10.23
CA GLU A 42 -1.03 -0.01 -9.99
C GLU A 42 -0.49 -0.82 -8.81
N ILE A 43 -1.36 -1.11 -7.83
CA ILE A 43 -0.99 -1.81 -6.60
C ILE A 43 -1.81 -3.09 -6.54
N ILE A 44 -1.14 -4.25 -6.44
CA ILE A 44 -1.80 -5.56 -6.38
C ILE A 44 -1.74 -6.08 -4.96
N LEU A 45 -2.91 -6.42 -4.42
CA LEU A 45 -3.07 -6.96 -3.09
C LEU A 45 -3.51 -8.42 -3.14
N HIS A 46 -2.82 -9.27 -2.40
CA HIS A 46 -3.27 -10.62 -2.07
C HIS A 46 -3.27 -10.81 -0.55
N GLU A 47 -4.37 -11.35 -0.02
CA GLU A 47 -4.52 -11.64 1.42
C GLU A 47 -4.20 -10.43 2.35
N GLY A 48 -4.60 -9.23 1.93
CA GLY A 48 -4.35 -7.99 2.70
C GLY A 48 -2.87 -7.61 2.73
N ARG A 49 -2.08 -8.04 1.74
CA ARG A 49 -0.67 -7.64 1.59
C ARG A 49 -0.44 -7.11 0.19
N VAL A 50 0.33 -6.03 0.09
CA VAL A 50 0.88 -5.62 -1.19
C VAL A 50 1.84 -6.69 -1.66
N THR A 51 1.60 -7.20 -2.86
CA THR A 51 2.43 -8.20 -3.51
C THR A 51 3.20 -7.61 -4.67
N GLN A 52 2.67 -6.55 -5.28
CA GLN A 52 3.29 -5.88 -6.40
C GLN A 52 2.86 -4.41 -6.47
N ILE A 53 3.77 -3.57 -6.95
CA ILE A 53 3.52 -2.18 -7.33
C ILE A 53 4.11 -1.99 -8.72
N GLU A 54 3.29 -1.61 -9.69
CA GLU A 54 3.74 -1.19 -11.02
C GLU A 54 3.65 0.33 -11.13
N LYS A 55 4.67 0.95 -11.73
CA LYS A 55 4.69 2.39 -12.01
C LYS A 55 4.89 2.57 -13.52
N ARG A 56 4.02 3.34 -14.17
CA ARG A 56 4.13 3.63 -15.62
C ARG A 56 4.44 5.10 -15.80
N GLU A 57 5.56 5.40 -16.45
CA GLU A 57 6.02 6.77 -16.66
C GLU A 57 5.09 7.58 -17.57
N LYS A 58 4.94 8.88 -17.29
CA LYS A 58 4.24 9.80 -18.19
C LYS A 58 5.25 10.54 -19.04
N ILE A 59 5.54 10.01 -20.22
CA ILE A 59 6.36 10.71 -21.20
C ILE A 59 5.47 11.75 -21.91
N ARG A 60 5.88 13.01 -21.88
CA ARG A 60 5.29 14.07 -22.71
C ARG A 60 6.26 14.33 -23.85
N LEU A 61 5.88 13.93 -25.07
CA LEU A 61 6.66 14.27 -26.25
C LEU A 61 6.25 15.68 -26.71
N PRO A 62 7.21 16.58 -27.00
CA PRO A 62 6.90 17.83 -27.67
C PRO A 62 6.40 17.52 -29.09
N ASN A 63 5.42 18.30 -29.56
CA ASN A 63 5.04 18.29 -30.97
C ASN A 63 5.93 19.32 -31.67
N ASP A 64 6.89 18.85 -32.48
CA ASP A 64 7.61 19.68 -33.45
C ASP A 64 6.72 20.00 -34.66
#